data_AF-A0A5J9W0S9-F1
#
_entry.id   AF-A0A5J9W0S9-F1
#
_cell.length_a   1.000
_cell.length_b   1.000
_cell.length_c   1.000
_cell.angle_alpha   90.00
_cell.angle_beta   90.00
_cell.angle_gamma   90.00
#
_symmetry.space_group_name_H-M   'P 1'
#
loop_
_entity.id
_entity.type
_entity.pdbx_description
1 polymer ?
#
loop_
_entity_poly.entity_id
_entity_poly.type
_entity_poly.pdbx_seq_one_letter_code
_entity_poly.pdbx_strand_id
1 'polypeptide(L)'
;MYDNFCRHNMSGTTRSRVSVTHRWQSISVACTKWAACIASVERLNPSGANANDKVTIAQRLYKGRPNKRGGKKGKPGKGFALHHCWVLLEHDEKWRTRNLEVPSKSKKSNNSCSPTDDECVDIGSEDEDSIGRRSPTPSSAVEMRPLGRKQVR
;
A
#
# COMPACT_ATOMS: atom_id res chain seq x y z
N MET A 1 10.69 17.05 14.95
CA MET A 1 10.23 16.07 15.98
C MET A 1 10.92 16.25 17.32
N TYR A 2 12.25 16.21 17.37
CA TYR A 2 12.96 16.44 18.62
C TYR A 2 12.66 17.84 19.18
N ASP A 3 12.55 18.83 18.31
CA ASP A 3 12.20 20.21 18.71
C ASP A 3 10.78 20.27 19.31
N ASN A 4 9.84 19.51 18.73
CA ASN A 4 8.50 19.36 19.28
C ASN A 4 8.53 18.68 20.66
N PHE A 5 9.34 17.63 20.83
CA PHE A 5 9.56 17.02 22.14
C PHE A 5 10.09 18.05 23.15
N CYS A 6 11.12 18.83 22.80
CA CYS A 6 11.67 19.85 23.68
C CYS A 6 10.62 20.91 24.07
N ARG A 7 9.81 21.38 23.12
CA ARG A 7 8.74 22.38 23.36
C ARG A 7 7.64 21.87 24.29
N HIS A 8 7.36 20.58 24.29
CA HIS A 8 6.27 19.98 25.07
C HIS A 8 6.76 19.11 26.25
N ASN A 9 8.05 19.18 26.59
CA ASN A 9 8.63 18.41 27.69
C ASN A 9 8.31 19.05 29.06
N MET A 10 7.09 18.83 29.55
CA MET A 10 6.63 19.38 30.84
C MET A 10 7.16 18.60 32.06
N SER A 11 7.76 17.43 31.86
CA SER A 11 8.20 16.54 32.94
C SER A 11 9.67 16.71 33.33
N GLY A 12 10.37 17.66 32.72
CA GLY A 12 11.78 17.94 33.03
C GLY A 12 12.76 16.82 32.67
N THR A 13 12.32 15.81 31.91
CA THR A 13 13.17 14.65 31.61
C THR A 13 14.14 14.93 30.47
N THR A 14 15.43 14.69 30.69
CA THR A 14 16.44 14.83 29.63
C THR A 14 16.49 13.56 28.78
N ARG A 15 16.30 13.70 27.47
CA ARG A 15 16.38 12.60 26.50
C ARG A 15 17.22 13.04 25.30
N SER A 16 18.10 12.18 24.81
CA SER A 16 18.87 12.48 23.60
C SER A 16 17.99 12.49 22.34
N ARG A 17 18.37 13.26 21.33
CA ARG A 17 17.69 13.28 20.02
C ARG A 17 17.49 11.91 19.40
N VAL A 18 18.52 11.06 19.51
CA VAL A 18 18.48 9.68 19.01
C VAL A 18 17.42 8.87 19.75
N SER A 19 17.38 8.95 21.08
CA SER A 19 16.41 8.20 21.88
C SER A 19 14.96 8.59 21.59
N VAL A 20 14.67 9.89 21.45
CA VAL A 20 13.34 10.40 21.10
C VAL A 20 12.93 9.89 19.71
N THR A 21 13.85 9.95 18.75
CA THR A 21 13.61 9.51 17.37
C THR A 21 13.32 8.01 17.30
N HIS A 22 14.12 7.18 17.94
CA HIS A 22 13.90 5.73 17.99
C HIS A 22 12.58 5.35 18.65
N ARG A 23 12.24 6.04 19.75
CA ARG A 23 10.98 5.81 20.46
C ARG A 23 9.79 6.15 19.55
N TRP A 24 9.86 7.27 18.84
CA TRP A 24 8.83 7.62 17.87
C TRP A 24 8.69 6.62 16.75
N GLN A 25 9.79 6.20 16.13
CA GLN A 25 9.75 5.19 15.07
C GLN A 25 9.03 3.93 15.55
N SER A 26 9.31 3.50 16.78
CA SER A 26 8.64 2.34 17.39
C SER A 26 7.13 2.57 17.58
N ILE A 27 6.74 3.73 18.13
CA ILE A 27 5.32 4.11 18.31
C ILE A 27 4.62 4.18 16.96
N SER A 28 5.20 4.89 16.00
CA SER A 28 4.69 5.08 14.65
C SER A 28 4.46 3.74 13.94
N VAL A 29 5.43 2.83 13.97
CA VAL A 29 5.29 1.49 13.37
C VAL A 29 4.18 0.69 14.04
N ALA A 30 4.13 0.69 15.37
CA ALA A 30 3.10 -0.03 16.11
C ALA A 30 1.69 0.52 15.82
N CYS A 31 1.51 1.84 15.85
CA CYS A 31 0.26 2.51 15.51
C CYS A 31 -0.11 2.30 14.04
N THR A 32 0.88 2.22 13.13
CA THR A 32 0.66 1.89 11.70
C THR A 32 -0.02 0.55 11.55
N LYS A 33 0.54 -0.45 12.23
CA LYS A 33 0.01 -1.81 12.21
C LYS A 33 -1.35 -1.88 12.92
N TRP A 34 -1.54 -1.15 14.01
CA TRP A 34 -2.82 -1.08 14.73
C TRP A 34 -3.94 -0.49 13.88
N ALA A 35 -3.71 0.67 13.26
CA ALA A 35 -4.67 1.30 12.37
C ALA A 35 -5.11 0.37 11.22
N ALA A 36 -4.16 -0.35 10.61
CA ALA A 36 -4.48 -1.34 9.59
C ALA A 36 -5.36 -2.49 10.10
N CYS A 37 -5.26 -2.85 11.39
CA CYS A 37 -6.15 -3.82 12.02
C CYS A 37 -7.55 -3.23 12.23
N ILE A 38 -7.65 -2.01 12.77
CA ILE A 38 -8.93 -1.30 12.96
C ILE A 38 -9.66 -1.14 11.63
N ALA A 39 -9.00 -0.63 10.59
CA ALA A 39 -9.57 -0.49 9.25
C ALA A 39 -10.03 -1.84 8.65
N SER A 40 -9.34 -2.94 8.98
CA SER A 40 -9.78 -4.28 8.55
C SER A 40 -11.06 -4.72 9.27
N VAL A 41 -11.22 -4.40 10.56
CA VAL A 41 -12.44 -4.67 11.33
C VAL A 41 -13.60 -3.82 10.83
N GLU A 42 -13.36 -2.54 10.59
CA GLU A 42 -14.35 -1.62 10.05
C GLU A 42 -14.80 -2.04 8.65
N ARG A 43 -13.89 -2.49 7.78
CA ARG A 43 -14.30 -3.01 6.46
C ARG A 43 -15.18 -4.26 6.56
N LEU A 44 -14.93 -5.13 7.55
CA LEU A 44 -15.76 -6.30 7.79
C LEU A 44 -17.13 -5.94 8.38
N ASN A 45 -17.25 -4.78 9.04
CA ASN A 45 -18.46 -4.30 9.71
C ASN A 45 -19.23 -5.44 10.41
N PRO A 46 -18.66 -6.09 11.44
CA PRO A 46 -19.36 -7.13 12.16
C PRO A 46 -20.67 -6.56 12.72
N SER A 47 -21.81 -7.01 12.19
CA SER A 47 -23.13 -6.51 12.55
C SER A 47 -23.33 -6.55 14.07
N GLY A 48 -23.81 -5.45 14.65
CA GLY A 48 -24.09 -5.34 16.09
C GLY A 48 -22.87 -5.20 17.00
N ALA A 49 -21.64 -5.11 16.48
CA ALA A 49 -20.44 -4.97 17.31
C ALA A 49 -20.34 -3.57 17.92
N ASN A 50 -20.20 -3.51 19.25
CA ASN A 50 -19.94 -2.26 19.97
C ASN A 50 -18.47 -1.80 19.76
N ALA A 51 -18.12 -0.61 20.24
CA ALA A 51 -16.76 -0.07 20.09
C ALA A 51 -15.67 -0.96 20.76
N ASN A 52 -15.97 -1.56 21.91
CA ASN A 52 -15.05 -2.46 22.61
C ASN A 52 -14.85 -3.79 21.86
N ASP A 53 -15.88 -4.29 21.20
CA ASP A 53 -15.80 -5.50 20.38
C ASP A 53 -14.87 -5.26 19.20
N LYS A 54 -14.98 -4.10 18.55
CA LYS A 54 -14.07 -3.71 17.46
C LYS A 54 -12.61 -3.70 17.91
N VAL A 55 -12.32 -3.12 19.09
CA VAL A 55 -10.98 -3.12 19.69
C VAL A 55 -10.51 -4.54 20.01
N THR A 56 -11.40 -5.39 20.53
CA THR A 56 -11.09 -6.80 20.85
C THR A 56 -10.74 -7.61 19.61
N ILE A 57 -11.50 -7.43 18.52
CA ILE A 57 -11.23 -8.08 17.23
C ILE A 57 -9.89 -7.55 16.66
N ALA A 58 -9.66 -6.24 16.70
CA ALA A 58 -8.42 -5.64 16.24
C ALA A 58 -7.19 -6.13 17.02
N GLN A 59 -7.32 -6.35 18.34
CA GLN A 59 -6.30 -6.99 19.18
C GLN A 59 -5.96 -8.40 18.70
N ARG A 60 -6.97 -9.22 18.40
CA ARG A 60 -6.77 -10.58 17.88
C ARG A 60 -6.03 -10.55 16.53
N LEU A 61 -6.43 -9.67 15.63
CA LEU A 61 -5.76 -9.47 14.33
C LEU A 61 -4.31 -9.01 14.51
N TYR A 62 -4.04 -8.10 15.45
CA TYR A 62 -2.70 -7.58 15.71
C TYR A 62 -1.75 -8.67 16.20
N LYS A 63 -2.22 -9.56 17.10
CA LYS A 63 -1.49 -10.73 17.61
C LYS A 63 -1.22 -11.78 16.53
N GLY A 64 -2.19 -12.02 15.64
CA GLY A 64 -2.06 -12.99 14.56
C GLY A 64 -1.06 -12.60 13.46
N ARG A 65 -0.75 -11.30 13.33
CA ARG A 65 0.24 -10.82 12.35
C ARG A 65 1.66 -11.20 12.80
N PRO A 66 2.48 -11.80 11.91
CA PRO A 66 3.85 -12.18 12.24
C PRO A 66 4.66 -10.93 12.64
N ASN A 67 5.37 -11.01 13.75
CA ASN A 67 6.30 -9.96 14.14
C ASN A 67 7.58 -10.10 13.33
N LYS A 68 8.02 -9.01 12.69
CA LYS A 68 9.28 -8.95 11.91
C LYS A 68 10.54 -9.25 12.73
N ARG A 69 10.46 -9.26 14.07
CA ARG A 69 11.61 -9.42 14.95
C ARG A 69 11.51 -10.74 15.72
N GLY A 70 12.29 -11.74 15.30
CA GLY A 70 12.72 -12.88 16.12
C GLY A 70 11.63 -13.80 16.67
N GLY A 71 10.37 -13.68 16.23
CA GLY A 71 9.31 -14.57 16.69
C GLY A 71 9.52 -15.98 16.13
N LYS A 72 9.52 -17.00 16.99
CA LYS A 72 9.42 -18.41 16.57
C LYS A 72 8.22 -18.53 15.62
N LYS A 73 8.45 -19.05 14.40
CA LYS A 73 7.40 -19.33 13.43
C LYS A 73 6.30 -20.15 14.13
N GLY A 74 5.04 -19.72 13.99
CA GLY A 74 3.88 -20.40 14.56
C GLY A 74 3.39 -19.90 15.93
N LYS A 75 4.06 -18.94 16.59
CA LYS A 75 3.52 -18.31 17.82
C LYS A 75 2.87 -16.96 17.53
N PRO A 76 1.67 -16.67 18.08
CA PRO A 76 1.07 -15.35 17.95
C PRO A 76 1.97 -14.30 18.62
N GLY A 77 2.07 -13.13 17.98
CA GLY A 77 2.81 -11.99 18.51
C GLY A 77 2.14 -11.38 19.74
N LYS A 78 2.87 -10.49 20.42
CA LYS A 78 2.32 -9.65 21.50
C LYS A 78 1.19 -8.78 20.96
N GLY A 79 0.16 -8.58 21.80
CA GLY A 79 -0.93 -7.65 21.51
C GLY A 79 -0.44 -6.21 21.41
N PHE A 80 -1.29 -5.35 20.88
CA PHE A 80 -1.01 -3.93 20.89
C PHE A 80 -1.06 -3.42 22.33
N ALA A 81 -0.08 -2.63 22.75
CA ALA A 81 0.01 -2.15 24.14
C ALA A 81 0.04 -0.61 24.25
N LEU A 82 0.10 0.09 23.11
CA LEU A 82 0.24 1.55 23.07
C LEU A 82 -1.13 2.23 22.87
N HIS A 83 -2.14 1.78 23.61
CA HIS A 83 -3.51 2.32 23.50
C HIS A 83 -3.58 3.82 23.79
N HIS A 84 -2.89 4.29 24.82
CA HIS A 84 -2.82 5.72 25.13
C HIS A 84 -2.23 6.55 23.97
N CYS A 85 -1.16 6.04 23.34
CA CYS A 85 -0.59 6.72 22.17
C CYS A 85 -1.56 6.74 21.00
N TRP A 86 -2.33 5.66 20.81
CA TRP A 86 -3.32 5.58 19.73
C TRP A 86 -4.44 6.62 19.89
N VAL A 87 -5.01 6.77 21.10
CA VAL A 87 -6.07 7.77 21.36
C VAL A 87 -5.62 9.19 20.98
N LEU A 88 -4.34 9.51 21.20
CA LEU A 88 -3.78 10.81 20.80
C LEU A 88 -3.53 10.93 19.29
N LEU A 89 -3.34 9.82 18.58
CA LEU A 89 -2.93 9.78 17.17
C LEU A 89 -4.09 9.55 16.20
N GLU A 90 -5.18 8.91 16.64
CA GLU A 90 -6.25 8.47 15.74
C GLU A 90 -6.99 9.63 15.07
N HIS A 91 -7.06 10.77 15.75
CA HIS A 91 -7.69 11.98 15.24
C HIS A 91 -6.77 12.83 14.38
N ASP A 92 -5.46 12.54 14.35
CA ASP A 92 -4.50 13.29 13.53
C ASP A 92 -4.77 13.01 12.04
N GLU A 93 -4.60 14.03 11.19
CA GLU A 93 -4.99 14.00 9.77
C GLU A 93 -4.37 12.81 9.04
N LYS A 94 -3.10 12.51 9.36
CA LYS A 94 -2.34 11.37 8.84
C LYS A 94 -3.02 10.00 9.03
N TRP A 95 -3.87 9.86 10.04
CA TRP A 95 -4.52 8.61 10.41
C TRP A 95 -6.00 8.60 10.08
N ARG A 96 -6.63 9.79 10.07
CA ARG A 96 -8.03 9.99 9.72
C ARG A 96 -8.32 9.72 8.25
N THR A 97 -7.45 10.16 7.35
CA THR A 97 -7.65 10.02 5.88
C THR A 97 -7.41 8.62 5.36
N ARG A 98 -6.72 7.76 6.12
CA ARG A 98 -6.36 6.41 5.67
C ARG A 98 -7.57 5.47 5.52
N ASN A 99 -8.71 5.81 6.13
CA ASN A 99 -9.98 5.10 5.93
C ASN A 99 -10.75 5.55 4.67
N LEU A 100 -10.42 6.72 4.11
CA LEU A 100 -11.13 7.29 2.96
C LEU A 100 -10.49 6.91 1.62
N GLU A 101 -9.19 6.59 1.61
CA GLU A 101 -8.51 6.05 0.42
C GLU A 101 -8.90 4.58 0.21
N VAL A 102 -10.13 4.37 -0.24
CA VAL A 102 -10.58 3.11 -0.82
C VAL A 102 -9.83 2.95 -2.15
N PRO A 103 -9.04 1.87 -2.36
CA PRO A 103 -8.65 1.50 -3.71
C PRO A 103 -9.95 1.08 -4.40
N SER A 104 -10.44 1.90 -5.33
CA SER A 104 -11.48 1.49 -6.25
C SER A 104 -11.01 0.19 -6.89
N LYS A 105 -11.80 -0.88 -6.75
CA LYS A 105 -11.55 -2.13 -7.46
C LYS A 105 -11.75 -1.86 -8.94
N SER A 106 -10.73 -1.38 -9.64
CA SER A 106 -10.70 -1.49 -11.09
C SER A 106 -10.52 -2.97 -11.42
N LYS A 107 -11.63 -3.63 -11.71
CA LYS A 107 -11.61 -4.89 -12.46
C LYS A 107 -10.89 -4.58 -13.76
N LYS A 108 -9.66 -5.08 -13.92
CA LYS A 108 -9.00 -5.18 -15.21
C LYS A 108 -9.78 -6.18 -16.06
N SER A 109 -10.87 -5.71 -16.67
CA SER A 109 -11.55 -6.42 -17.74
C SER A 109 -10.79 -6.09 -19.02
N ASN A 110 -9.84 -6.96 -19.39
CA ASN A 110 -9.35 -6.99 -20.77
C ASN A 110 -10.44 -7.69 -21.59
N ASN A 111 -11.22 -6.93 -22.35
CA ASN A 111 -11.88 -7.47 -23.52
C ASN A 111 -11.85 -6.39 -24.61
N SER A 112 -11.28 -6.76 -25.75
CA SER A 112 -11.05 -5.95 -26.94
C SER A 112 -12.30 -5.86 -27.83
N CYS A 113 -12.42 -4.71 -28.51
CA CYS A 113 -12.88 -4.45 -29.89
C CYS A 113 -13.93 -3.32 -30.00
N SER A 114 -13.63 -2.34 -30.88
CA SER A 114 -14.44 -1.16 -31.24
C SER A 114 -15.57 -1.52 -32.23
N PRO A 115 -16.56 -0.64 -32.48
CA PRO A 115 -16.47 0.33 -33.60
C PRO A 115 -17.18 1.69 -33.33
N THR A 116 -16.55 2.82 -33.67
CA THR A 116 -16.87 3.79 -34.76
C THR A 116 -18.04 4.73 -34.47
N ASP A 117 -17.73 6.02 -34.31
CA ASP A 117 -18.60 7.13 -34.69
C ASP A 117 -17.75 8.32 -35.17
N ASP A 118 -18.15 8.79 -36.34
CA ASP A 118 -17.55 9.75 -37.24
C ASP A 118 -17.60 11.19 -36.73
N GLU A 119 -16.52 11.97 -36.93
CA GLU A 119 -16.67 13.27 -37.60
C GLU A 119 -15.37 13.68 -38.28
N CYS A 120 -15.50 14.03 -39.54
CA CYS A 120 -14.46 14.37 -40.49
C CYS A 120 -14.16 15.88 -40.44
N VAL A 121 -12.88 16.25 -40.45
CA VAL A 121 -12.47 17.54 -41.01
C VAL A 121 -11.34 17.33 -42.01
N ASP A 122 -11.77 17.46 -43.26
CA ASP A 122 -11.03 17.56 -44.50
C ASP A 122 -10.14 18.81 -44.50
N ILE A 123 -8.82 18.64 -44.69
CA ILE A 123 -7.97 19.64 -45.33
C ILE A 123 -7.05 18.90 -46.28
N GLY A 124 -7.39 18.99 -47.57
CA GLY A 124 -6.60 18.50 -48.67
C GLY A 124 -5.28 19.25 -48.82
N SER A 125 -4.29 18.53 -49.33
CA SER A 125 -3.24 19.11 -50.16
C SER A 125 -2.87 18.07 -51.21
N GLU A 126 -2.82 18.57 -52.44
CA GLU A 126 -2.82 17.87 -53.70
C GLU A 126 -1.36 17.79 -54.18
N ASP A 127 -0.83 16.60 -54.50
CA ASP A 127 -0.03 16.39 -55.72
C ASP A 127 0.31 14.91 -55.98
N GLU A 128 0.26 14.61 -57.27
CA GLU A 128 0.53 13.39 -58.03
C GLU A 128 1.88 12.70 -57.75
N ASP A 129 1.90 11.37 -57.69
CA ASP A 129 2.20 10.51 -58.86
C ASP A 129 2.30 9.04 -58.40
N SER A 130 2.04 8.16 -59.34
CA SER A 130 1.81 6.74 -59.18
C SER A 130 3.11 5.92 -59.00
N ILE A 131 2.88 4.64 -58.68
CA ILE A 131 3.72 3.47 -59.01
C ILE A 131 4.84 3.13 -58.01
N GLY A 132 4.76 1.91 -57.50
CA GLY A 132 5.97 1.08 -57.46
C GLY A 132 6.23 0.35 -56.16
N ARG A 133 5.91 -0.95 -56.19
CA ARG A 133 6.54 -2.01 -55.39
C ARG A 133 8.02 -1.71 -55.08
N ARG A 134 8.44 -1.91 -53.83
CA ARG A 134 9.70 -2.60 -53.44
C ARG A 134 9.89 -2.57 -51.92
N SER A 135 9.66 -3.71 -51.28
CA SER A 135 10.58 -4.15 -50.21
C SER A 135 11.92 -4.48 -50.89
N PRO A 136 13.08 -4.22 -50.26
CA PRO A 136 13.67 -5.23 -49.38
C PRO A 136 14.49 -4.70 -48.17
N THR A 137 14.31 -5.38 -47.03
CA THR A 137 15.23 -5.75 -45.92
C THR A 137 16.69 -5.23 -45.95
N PRO A 138 17.35 -4.96 -44.79
CA PRO A 138 17.78 -6.07 -43.91
C PRO A 138 18.01 -5.83 -42.39
N SER A 139 18.00 -6.97 -41.68
CA SER A 139 18.81 -7.34 -40.50
C SER A 139 18.49 -6.73 -39.13
N SER A 140 18.02 -7.55 -38.19
CA SER A 140 18.95 -8.21 -37.24
C SER A 140 18.22 -9.19 -36.30
N ALA A 141 18.71 -10.43 -36.36
CA ALA A 141 18.80 -11.46 -35.32
C ALA A 141 17.68 -11.67 -34.27
N VAL A 142 17.12 -12.87 -34.37
CA VAL A 142 16.37 -13.64 -33.37
C VAL A 142 17.21 -13.92 -32.12
N GLU A 143 16.68 -13.68 -30.91
CA GLU A 143 17.07 -14.43 -29.70
C GLU A 143 15.86 -14.70 -28.79
N MET A 144 15.24 -15.87 -28.99
CA MET A 144 14.34 -16.49 -28.02
C MET A 144 15.17 -17.04 -26.85
N ARG A 145 14.87 -16.63 -25.62
CA ARG A 145 15.57 -17.11 -24.41
C ARG A 145 15.16 -18.55 -24.05
N PRO A 146 16.10 -19.43 -23.64
CA PRO A 146 15.87 -20.86 -23.49
C PRO A 146 15.16 -21.24 -22.18
N LEU A 147 14.38 -22.34 -22.23
CA LEU A 147 13.77 -22.98 -21.06
C LEU A 147 14.82 -23.81 -20.28
N GLY A 148 14.96 -23.51 -18.99
CA GLY A 148 15.83 -24.25 -18.07
C GLY A 148 15.36 -25.67 -17.78
N ARG A 149 16.29 -26.63 -17.84
CA ARG A 149 16.07 -28.05 -17.52
C ARG A 149 16.14 -28.29 -16.00
N LYS A 150 15.23 -29.12 -15.47
CA LYS A 150 15.29 -29.68 -14.10
C LYS A 150 16.24 -30.89 -14.10
N GLN A 151 17.16 -30.96 -13.14
CA GLN A 151 17.96 -32.16 -12.89
C GLN A 151 17.21 -33.11 -11.95
N VAL A 152 17.21 -34.41 -12.27
CA VAL A 152 16.79 -35.50 -11.40
C VAL A 152 17.99 -36.43 -11.24
N ARG A 153 18.40 -36.54 -9.97
CA ARG A 153 19.14 -37.59 -9.24
C ARG A 153 20.39 -38.20 -9.86
#